data_AF-A0A925RZK7-F1
#
_entry.id   AF-A0A925RZK7-F1
#
_cell.length_a   1.000
_cell.length_b   1.000
_cell.length_c   1.000
_cell.angle_alpha   90.00
_cell.angle_beta   90.00
_cell.angle_gamma   90.00
#
_symmetry.space_group_name_H-M   'P 1'
#
loop_
_entity.id
_entity.type
_entity.pdbx_description
1 polymer ?
#
loop_
_entity_poly.entity_id
_entity_poly.type
_entity_poly.pdbx_seq_one_letter_code
_entity_poly.pdbx_strand_id
1 'polypeptide(L)'
;MTKVIHKSKGLTPEIIAELEALERMPDEDIDLTEMPEWTDFSRAVRGKFYRPVKQQVTLRLDADILHWFKTRQRGKRGYQTAINAALREVVERERGKGE
;
A
#
# COMPACT_ATOMS: atom_id res chain seq x y z
N MET A 1 -16.78 -30.42 1.60
CA MET A 1 -16.23 -29.16 1.03
C MET A 1 -15.75 -29.46 -0.38
N THR A 2 -16.54 -29.12 -1.39
CA THR A 2 -16.22 -29.43 -2.80
C THR A 2 -15.48 -28.25 -3.40
N LYS A 3 -14.22 -28.44 -3.77
CA LYS A 3 -13.34 -27.40 -4.31
C LYS A 3 -13.74 -27.13 -5.76
N VAL A 4 -14.49 -26.06 -6.01
CA VAL A 4 -14.79 -25.59 -7.38
C VAL A 4 -13.54 -24.89 -7.92
N ILE A 5 -12.72 -25.62 -8.69
CA ILE A 5 -11.60 -25.06 -9.43
C ILE A 5 -12.17 -24.45 -10.70
N HIS A 6 -12.33 -23.13 -10.74
CA HIS A 6 -12.64 -22.41 -11.97
C HIS A 6 -11.40 -22.46 -12.87
N LYS A 7 -11.39 -23.37 -13.86
CA LYS A 7 -10.42 -23.29 -14.96
C LYS A 7 -10.78 -22.06 -15.78
N SER A 8 -9.89 -21.06 -15.85
CA SER A 8 -10.08 -19.96 -16.79
C SER A 8 -10.08 -20.54 -18.20
N LYS A 9 -11.16 -20.29 -18.94
CA LYS A 9 -11.17 -20.51 -20.39
C LYS A 9 -10.12 -19.53 -20.94
N GLY A 10 -9.14 -20.03 -21.69
CA GLY A 10 -8.16 -19.17 -22.36
C GLY A 10 -8.87 -18.17 -23.28
N LEU A 11 -8.19 -17.08 -23.64
CA LEU A 11 -8.73 -16.08 -24.56
C LEU A 11 -9.08 -16.76 -25.89
N THR A 12 -10.33 -16.59 -26.34
CA THR A 12 -10.73 -17.08 -27.67
C THR A 12 -10.13 -16.16 -28.74
N PRO A 13 -9.94 -16.66 -29.97
CA PRO A 13 -9.47 -15.82 -31.09
C PRO A 13 -10.35 -14.59 -31.33
N GLU A 14 -11.65 -14.70 -31.06
CA GLU A 14 -12.62 -13.59 -31.14
C GLU A 14 -12.31 -12.48 -30.14
N ILE A 15 -12.04 -12.84 -28.87
CA ILE A 15 -11.67 -11.88 -27.83
C ILE A 15 -10.31 -11.22 -28.14
N ILE A 16 -9.37 -11.98 -28.71
CA ILE A 16 -8.07 -11.43 -29.10
C ILE A 16 -8.24 -10.39 -30.21
N ALA A 17 -9.05 -10.69 -31.23
CA ALA A 17 -9.33 -9.74 -32.30
C ALA A 17 -10.05 -8.48 -31.81
N GLU A 18 -10.96 -8.63 -30.83
CA GLU A 18 -11.64 -7.51 -30.18
C GLU A 18 -10.65 -6.63 -29.38
N LEU A 19 -9.74 -7.24 -28.60
CA LEU A 19 -8.69 -6.52 -27.87
C LEU A 19 -7.76 -5.75 -28.81
N GLU A 20 -7.33 -6.36 -29.91
CA GLU A 20 -6.50 -5.69 -30.92
C GLU A 20 -7.23 -4.53 -31.61
N ALA A 21 -8.56 -4.58 -31.70
CA ALA A 21 -9.37 -3.48 -32.22
C ALA A 21 -9.48 -2.33 -31.19
N LEU A 22 -9.67 -2.66 -29.91
CA LEU A 22 -9.73 -1.69 -28.82
C LEU A 22 -8.38 -0.97 -28.62
N GLU A 23 -7.26 -1.68 -28.73
CA GLU A 23 -5.92 -1.07 -28.63
C GLU A 23 -5.62 -0.08 -29.77
N ARG A 24 -6.27 -0.25 -30.92
CA ARG A 24 -6.13 0.64 -32.08
C ARG A 24 -7.10 1.83 -32.06
N MET A 25 -8.10 1.81 -31.19
CA MET A 25 -9.06 2.91 -31.05
C MET A 25 -8.38 4.09 -30.35
N PRO A 26 -8.52 5.33 -30.86
CA PRO A 26 -7.99 6.51 -30.18
C PRO A 26 -8.83 6.85 -28.95
N ASP A 27 -8.21 7.49 -27.95
CA ASP A 27 -8.87 7.79 -26.67
C ASP A 27 -10.10 8.71 -26.84
N GLU A 28 -10.11 9.59 -27.85
CA GLU A 28 -11.22 10.50 -28.13
C GLU A 28 -12.52 9.80 -28.54
N ASP A 29 -12.41 8.56 -29.06
CA ASP A 29 -13.55 7.75 -29.49
C ASP A 29 -14.11 6.89 -28.34
N ILE A 30 -13.50 6.94 -27.14
CA ILE A 30 -13.97 6.19 -25.97
C ILE A 30 -15.27 6.81 -25.44
N ASP A 31 -16.33 6.00 -25.39
CA ASP A 31 -17.60 6.40 -24.78
C ASP A 31 -17.50 6.42 -23.24
N LEU A 32 -17.60 7.61 -22.67
CA LEU A 32 -17.53 7.88 -21.23
C LEU A 32 -18.90 8.21 -20.62
N THR A 33 -20.01 8.00 -21.34
CA THR A 33 -21.36 8.42 -20.92
C THR A 33 -21.78 7.80 -19.59
N GLU A 34 -21.48 6.52 -19.37
CA GLU A 34 -21.81 5.80 -18.13
C GLU A 34 -20.83 6.07 -16.99
N MET A 35 -19.57 6.36 -17.32
CA MET A 35 -18.50 6.55 -16.36
C MET A 35 -17.62 7.74 -16.78
N PRO A 36 -17.97 8.96 -16.35
CA PRO A 36 -17.22 10.14 -16.72
C PRO A 36 -15.81 10.10 -16.14
N GLU A 37 -14.89 10.79 -16.81
CA GLU A 37 -13.50 10.91 -16.36
C GLU A 37 -13.41 11.48 -14.94
N TRP A 38 -12.59 10.82 -14.12
CA TRP A 38 -12.28 11.29 -12.78
C TRP A 38 -11.11 12.27 -12.83
N THR A 39 -11.41 13.57 -12.78
CA THR A 39 -10.41 14.65 -12.86
C THR A 39 -10.03 15.25 -11.51
N ASP A 40 -10.91 15.20 -10.50
CA ASP A 40 -10.66 15.78 -9.17
C ASP A 40 -10.01 14.80 -8.20
N PHE A 41 -8.70 14.91 -8.02
CA PHE A 41 -7.94 14.14 -7.04
C PHE A 41 -7.75 14.85 -5.69
N SER A 42 -8.41 15.98 -5.43
CA SER A 42 -8.23 16.76 -4.20
C SER A 42 -8.51 15.97 -2.91
N ARG A 43 -9.40 14.98 -2.98
CA ARG A 43 -9.77 14.09 -1.87
C ARG A 43 -9.00 12.76 -1.85
N ALA A 44 -8.08 12.55 -2.79
CA ALA A 44 -7.32 11.32 -2.88
C ALA A 44 -6.27 11.23 -1.75
N VAL A 45 -6.32 10.16 -0.96
CA VAL A 45 -5.32 9.91 0.09
C VAL A 45 -4.25 8.98 -0.45
N ARG A 46 -3.05 9.52 -0.71
CA ARG A 46 -1.89 8.71 -1.07
C ARG A 46 -1.58 7.71 0.05
N GLY A 47 -1.38 6.44 -0.31
CA GLY A 47 -0.94 5.42 0.64
C GLY A 47 -2.02 4.95 1.65
N LYS A 48 -3.31 5.20 1.41
CA LYS A 48 -4.41 4.74 2.30
C LYS A 48 -4.31 3.27 2.72
N PHE A 49 -3.82 2.41 1.84
CA PHE A 49 -3.67 0.97 2.08
C PHE A 49 -2.24 0.53 2.35
N TYR A 50 -1.26 1.44 2.32
CA TYR A 50 0.12 1.11 2.58
C TYR A 50 0.28 0.66 4.04
N ARG A 51 0.75 -0.57 4.21
CA ARG A 51 1.12 -1.13 5.51
C ARG A 51 2.62 -1.42 5.49
N PRO A 52 3.43 -0.76 6.32
CA PRO A 52 4.84 -1.07 6.42
C PRO A 52 5.03 -2.56 6.77
N VAL A 53 5.79 -3.28 5.96
CA VAL A 53 6.19 -4.65 6.28
C VAL A 53 7.22 -4.57 7.42
N LYS A 54 6.88 -5.14 8.58
CA LYS A 54 7.79 -5.21 9.71
C LYS A 54 8.77 -6.34 9.47
N GLN A 55 10.06 -6.04 9.50
CA GLN A 55 11.12 -7.04 9.47
C GLN A 55 11.55 -7.33 10.91
N GLN A 56 11.62 -8.61 11.26
CA GLN A 56 12.16 -9.03 12.56
C GLN A 56 13.68 -8.98 12.48
N VAL A 57 14.28 -8.11 13.28
CA VAL A 57 15.73 -7.95 13.39
C VAL A 57 16.16 -8.09 14.84
N THR A 58 17.35 -8.63 15.07
CA THR A 58 17.97 -8.69 16.39
C THR A 58 18.79 -7.43 16.60
N LEU A 59 18.32 -6.52 17.47
CA LEU A 59 18.99 -5.26 17.82
C LEU A 59 19.27 -5.24 19.32
N ARG A 60 20.43 -4.71 19.72
CA ARG A 60 20.74 -4.42 21.13
C ARG A 60 20.35 -2.97 21.43
N LEU A 61 19.64 -2.77 22.53
CA LEU A 61 19.26 -1.47 23.05
C LEU A 61 19.77 -1.36 24.48
N ASP A 62 20.12 -0.14 24.89
CA ASP A 62 20.54 0.12 26.27
C ASP A 62 19.39 -0.17 27.25
N ALA A 63 19.78 -0.62 28.45
CA ALA A 63 18.83 -1.10 29.45
C ALA A 63 17.89 0.00 29.95
N ASP A 64 18.38 1.23 30.05
CA ASP A 64 17.64 2.43 30.46
C ASP A 64 16.61 2.85 29.40
N ILE A 65 16.98 2.87 28.12
CA ILE A 65 16.10 3.15 26.99
C ILE A 65 14.99 2.10 26.96
N LEU A 66 15.35 0.81 27.06
CA LEU A 66 14.37 -0.26 27.06
C LEU A 66 13.44 -0.16 28.28
N HIS A 67 13.97 0.17 29.45
CA HIS A 67 13.19 0.39 30.66
C HIS A 67 12.20 1.54 30.48
N TRP A 68 12.65 2.68 29.95
CA TRP A 68 11.80 3.84 29.70
C TRP A 68 10.63 3.54 28.76
N PHE A 69 10.87 2.82 27.66
CA PHE A 69 9.79 2.44 26.74
C PHE A 69 8.80 1.44 27.38
N LYS A 70 9.28 0.55 28.25
CA LYS A 70 8.44 -0.40 28.99
C LYS A 70 7.58 0.28 30.05
N THR A 71 8.11 1.29 30.75
CA THR A 71 7.37 1.99 31.82
C THR A 71 6.40 3.03 31.27
N ARG A 72 6.77 3.72 30.20
CA ARG A 72 5.95 4.78 29.57
C ARG A 72 4.70 4.21 28.87
N GLN A 73 4.76 3.00 28.31
CA GLN A 73 3.62 2.42 27.63
C GLN A 73 2.69 1.66 28.57
N ARG A 74 1.56 2.30 28.90
CA ARG A 74 0.41 1.68 29.54
C ARG A 74 -0.72 1.53 28.50
N GLY A 75 -0.94 0.33 27.98
CA GLY A 75 -2.05 0.06 27.05
C GLY A 75 -1.83 -1.11 26.08
N LYS A 76 -2.75 -1.28 25.13
CA LYS A 76 -2.76 -2.37 24.13
C LYS A 76 -1.60 -2.32 23.11
N ARG A 77 -0.88 -1.19 23.01
CA ARG A 77 0.30 -1.04 22.13
C ARG A 77 1.58 -1.31 22.93
N GLY A 78 2.30 -2.39 22.58
CA GLY A 78 3.53 -2.78 23.26
C GLY A 78 4.72 -1.85 23.00
N TYR A 79 5.72 -1.89 23.89
CA TYR A 79 6.92 -1.05 23.86
C TYR A 79 7.69 -1.11 22.52
N GLN A 80 7.71 -2.26 21.84
CA GLN A 80 8.34 -2.42 20.52
C GLN A 80 7.71 -1.51 19.44
N THR A 81 6.39 -1.30 19.51
CA THR A 81 5.69 -0.41 18.57
C THR A 81 6.08 1.06 18.82
N ALA A 82 6.27 1.43 20.09
CA ALA A 82 6.72 2.77 20.46
C ALA A 82 8.17 3.03 20.03
N ILE A 83 9.07 2.05 20.19
CA ILE A 83 10.45 2.12 19.69
C ILE A 83 10.45 2.35 18.18
N ASN A 84 9.68 1.54 17.43
CA ASN A 84 9.63 1.68 15.97
C ASN A 84 9.03 3.03 15.51
N ALA A 85 8.09 3.59 16.27
CA ALA A 85 7.54 4.92 15.98
C ALA A 85 8.59 6.02 16.18
N ALA A 86 9.37 5.96 17.26
CA ALA A 86 10.45 6.91 17.52
C ALA A 86 11.53 6.85 16.43
N LEU A 87 11.92 5.64 16.00
CA LEU A 87 12.88 5.46 14.89
C LEU A 87 12.35 6.05 13.59
N ARG A 88 11.05 5.90 13.31
CA ARG A 88 10.42 6.47 12.11
C ARG A 88 10.47 7.99 12.12
N GLU A 89 10.16 8.62 13.25
CA GLU A 89 10.23 10.09 13.38
C GLU A 89 11.64 10.62 13.09
N VAL A 90 12.68 9.93 13.58
CA VAL A 90 14.06 10.29 13.26
C VAL A 90 14.33 10.18 11.76
N VAL A 91 13.92 9.07 11.12
CA VAL A 91 14.10 8.88 9.68
C VAL A 91 13.40 9.96 8.86
N GLU A 92 12.15 10.29 9.17
CA GLU A 92 11.41 11.34 8.45
C GLU A 92 12.05 12.72 8.63
N ARG A 93 12.52 13.04 9.85
CA ARG A 93 13.23 14.29 10.12
C ARG A 93 14.52 14.41 9.33
N GLU A 94 15.28 13.32 9.17
CA GLU A 94 16.51 13.36 8.38
C GLU A 94 16.23 13.37 6.87
N ARG A 95 15.14 12.76 6.40
CA ARG A 95 14.70 12.83 5.00
C ARG A 95 14.26 14.23 4.59
N GLY A 96 13.47 14.91 5.42
CA GLY A 96 12.98 16.27 5.15
C GLY A 96 14.03 17.38 5.23
N LYS A 97 15.27 17.07 5.62
CA LYS A 97 16.42 18.00 5.58
C LYS A 97 17.22 17.93 4.27
N GLY A 98 16.92 16.95 3.42
CA GLY A 98 17.63 16.70 2.16
C GLY A 98 16.85 17.13 0.91
N GLU A 99 15.72 17.81 1.07
CA GLU A 99 14.91 18.43 -0.01
C GLU A 99 15.01 19.95 0.04
#